data_AF-A0AA37AFM5-F1
#
_entry.id   AF-A0AA37AFM5-F1
#
_cell.length_a   1.000
_cell.length_b   1.000
_cell.length_c   1.000
_cell.angle_alpha   90.00
_cell.angle_beta   90.00
_cell.angle_gamma   90.00
#
_symmetry.space_group_name_H-M   'P 1'
#
loop_
_entity.id
_entity.type
_entity.pdbx_description
1 polymer ?
#
loop_
_entity_poly.entity_id
_entity_poly.type
_entity_poly.pdbx_seq_one_letter_code
_entity_poly.pdbx_strand_id
1 'polypeptide(L)'
;MARPIDCKKCLHEKVCALWTRQESQDASCFCQDGCDYFAPTLTPSNEWVSVENAMPPEDETVLCIVSGKPKPNIALEDAYQLGSWDKDDRWIIDEYLDWEDADVSWWMPLPEPPGKEG
;
A
#
# COMPACT_ATOMS: atom_id res chain seq x y z
N MET A 1 -26.83 -16.91 -0.85
CA MET A 1 -27.50 -16.22 -1.98
C MET A 1 -26.46 -15.32 -2.62
N ALA A 2 -26.09 -15.57 -3.88
CA ALA A 2 -25.08 -14.78 -4.56
C ALA A 2 -25.57 -13.33 -4.71
N ARG A 3 -24.74 -12.35 -4.30
CA ARG A 3 -25.04 -10.93 -4.51
C ARG A 3 -25.01 -10.66 -6.01
N PRO A 4 -26.00 -9.94 -6.58
CA PRO A 4 -25.98 -9.59 -8.00
C PRO A 4 -24.74 -8.73 -8.28
N ILE A 5 -23.86 -9.20 -9.17
CA ILE A 5 -22.67 -8.48 -9.60
C ILE A 5 -23.08 -7.50 -10.70
N ASP A 6 -22.82 -6.21 -10.47
CA ASP A 6 -23.05 -5.17 -11.47
C ASP A 6 -21.88 -5.13 -12.45
N CYS A 7 -22.08 -5.78 -13.62
CA CYS A 7 -21.07 -5.89 -14.67
C CYS A 7 -20.60 -4.54 -15.25
N LYS A 8 -21.28 -3.42 -14.95
CA LYS A 8 -20.83 -2.07 -15.34
C LYS A 8 -19.61 -1.59 -14.55
N LYS A 9 -19.33 -2.21 -13.39
CA LYS A 9 -18.20 -1.85 -12.52
C LYS A 9 -16.98 -2.74 -12.69
N CYS A 10 -17.07 -3.83 -13.45
CA CYS A 10 -15.94 -4.71 -13.71
C CYS A 10 -15.29 -4.40 -15.07
N LEU A 11 -14.00 -4.70 -15.21
CA LEU A 11 -13.26 -4.54 -16.47
C LEU A 11 -13.77 -5.45 -17.60
N HIS A 12 -14.71 -6.35 -17.29
CA HIS A 12 -15.29 -7.31 -18.21
C HIS A 12 -15.90 -6.63 -19.44
N GLU A 13 -16.58 -5.48 -19.28
CA GLU A 13 -17.14 -4.73 -20.41
C GLU A 13 -16.05 -4.28 -21.41
N LYS A 14 -14.90 -3.83 -20.90
CA LYS A 14 -13.77 -3.38 -21.74
C LYS A 14 -13.08 -4.54 -22.45
N VAL A 15 -12.89 -5.66 -21.76
CA VAL A 15 -12.25 -6.86 -22.32
C VAL A 15 -13.16 -7.51 -23.38
N CYS A 16 -14.47 -7.63 -23.12
CA CYS A 16 -15.44 -8.09 -24.10
C CYS A 16 -15.45 -7.20 -25.35
N ALA A 17 -15.46 -5.88 -25.18
CA ALA A 17 -15.46 -4.95 -26.31
C ALA A 17 -14.18 -5.05 -27.18
N LEU A 18 -13.03 -5.33 -26.56
CA LEU A 18 -11.77 -5.55 -27.28
C LEU A 18 -11.77 -6.88 -28.06
N TRP A 19 -12.28 -7.95 -27.44
CA TRP A 19 -12.38 -9.26 -28.09
C TRP A 19 -13.41 -9.30 -29.24
N THR A 20 -14.56 -8.65 -29.09
CA THR A 20 -15.54 -8.51 -30.18
C THR A 20 -14.95 -7.82 -31.41
N ARG A 21 -14.05 -6.84 -31.21
CA ARG A 21 -13.40 -6.12 -32.31
C ARG A 21 -12.32 -6.93 -33.03
N GLN A 22 -11.66 -7.87 -32.36
CA GLN A 22 -10.51 -8.59 -32.90
C GLN A 22 -10.88 -9.96 -33.49
N GLU A 23 -11.79 -10.71 -32.87
CA GLU A 23 -12.05 -12.13 -33.20
C GLU A 23 -13.47 -12.39 -33.73
N SER A 24 -14.36 -11.39 -33.70
CA SER A 24 -15.76 -11.50 -34.17
C SER A 24 -16.56 -12.64 -33.51
N GLN A 25 -16.17 -13.05 -32.30
CA GLN A 25 -16.86 -14.04 -31.48
C GLN A 25 -17.61 -13.35 -30.34
N ASP A 26 -18.80 -13.85 -30.02
CA ASP A 26 -19.61 -13.40 -28.89
C ASP A 26 -18.99 -13.95 -27.59
N ALA A 27 -18.52 -13.05 -26.72
CA ALA A 27 -17.90 -13.39 -25.44
C ALA A 27 -18.92 -13.91 -24.41
N SER A 28 -20.21 -13.99 -24.76
CA SER A 28 -21.25 -14.64 -23.94
C SER A 28 -20.91 -16.07 -23.55
N CYS A 29 -20.04 -16.77 -24.31
CA CYS A 29 -19.57 -18.12 -24.03
C CYS A 29 -18.59 -18.23 -22.84
N PHE A 30 -18.05 -17.13 -22.30
CA PHE A 30 -17.22 -17.13 -21.09
C PHE A 30 -18.02 -16.90 -19.80
N CYS A 31 -19.36 -16.84 -19.87
CA CYS A 31 -20.23 -16.69 -18.71
C CYS A 31 -20.46 -18.04 -17.98
N GLN A 32 -19.42 -18.87 -17.82
CA GLN A 32 -19.47 -19.99 -16.87
C GLN A 32 -18.89 -19.50 -15.54
N ASP A 33 -19.81 -19.25 -14.61
CA ASP A 33 -19.62 -19.09 -13.16
C ASP A 33 -18.45 -18.21 -12.69
N GLY A 34 -18.76 -16.92 -12.48
CA GLY A 34 -17.95 -16.02 -11.67
C GLY A 34 -17.00 -15.12 -12.47
N CYS A 35 -17.13 -13.80 -12.28
CA CYS A 35 -16.08 -12.83 -12.64
C CYS A 35 -14.91 -12.91 -11.65
N ASP A 36 -14.42 -14.09 -11.35
CA ASP A 36 -13.40 -14.32 -10.32
C ASP A 36 -11.98 -14.07 -10.86
N TYR A 37 -11.85 -13.75 -12.16
CA TYR A 37 -10.58 -13.60 -12.84
C TYR A 37 -9.76 -12.36 -12.42
N PHE A 38 -10.36 -11.46 -11.65
CA PHE A 38 -9.65 -10.39 -10.94
C PHE A 38 -10.35 -10.20 -9.60
N ALA A 39 -10.05 -11.05 -8.62
CA ALA A 39 -9.88 -10.52 -7.29
C ALA A 39 -8.57 -9.74 -7.36
N PRO A 40 -8.55 -8.39 -7.48
CA PRO A 40 -7.33 -7.70 -7.13
C PRO A 40 -7.10 -8.10 -5.68
N THR A 41 -6.04 -8.84 -5.39
CA THR A 41 -5.52 -8.90 -4.04
C THR A 41 -5.01 -7.49 -3.76
N LEU A 42 -5.95 -6.59 -3.48
CA LEU A 42 -5.71 -5.30 -2.89
C LEU A 42 -5.30 -5.65 -1.47
N THR A 43 -4.04 -6.02 -1.29
CA THR A 43 -3.37 -5.64 -0.04
C THR A 43 -3.80 -4.20 0.25
N PRO A 44 -4.22 -3.87 1.48
CA PRO A 44 -4.70 -2.53 1.80
C PRO A 44 -3.68 -1.53 1.24
N SER A 45 -4.15 -0.45 0.62
CA SER A 45 -3.24 0.48 -0.05
C SER A 45 -2.27 1.00 0.99
N ASN A 46 -1.05 0.48 0.99
CA ASN A 46 0.08 1.11 1.63
C ASN A 46 0.27 2.40 0.84
N GLU A 47 -0.47 3.43 1.23
CA GLU A 47 -0.38 4.76 0.66
C GLU A 47 0.54 5.58 1.56
N TRP A 48 1.41 6.36 0.92
CA TRP A 48 2.28 7.27 1.63
C TRP A 48 1.47 8.42 2.21
N VAL A 49 1.60 8.63 3.52
CA VAL A 49 0.96 9.70 4.27
C VAL A 49 2.04 10.69 4.67
N SER A 50 1.86 11.96 4.33
CA SER A 50 2.76 13.03 4.79
C SER A 50 2.56 13.24 6.28
N VAL A 51 3.66 13.46 7.01
CA VAL A 51 3.61 13.80 8.44
C VAL A 51 2.85 15.10 8.71
N GLU A 52 2.78 16.02 7.74
CA GLU A 52 2.01 17.25 7.87
C GLU A 52 0.49 16.99 7.86
N ASN A 53 0.07 15.88 7.24
CA ASN A 53 -1.34 15.51 7.11
C ASN A 53 -1.82 14.66 8.30
N ALA A 54 -1.05 13.64 8.68
CA ALA A 54 -1.37 12.78 9.81
C ALA A 54 -0.11 12.06 10.35
N MET A 55 -0.09 11.79 11.65
CA MET A 55 0.86 10.88 12.30
C MET A 55 0.34 9.43 12.22
N PRO A 56 1.23 8.42 12.25
CA PRO A 56 0.81 7.04 12.44
C PRO A 56 0.23 6.83 13.86
N PRO A 57 -0.43 5.69 14.10
CA PRO A 57 -0.79 5.28 15.45
C PRO A 57 0.43 5.21 16.39
N GLU A 58 0.23 5.58 17.66
CA GLU A 58 1.29 5.51 18.67
C GLU A 58 1.83 4.07 18.80
N ASP A 59 3.15 3.95 18.94
CA ASP A 59 3.88 2.69 19.11
C ASP A 59 3.72 1.65 17.97
N GLU A 60 3.22 2.06 16.80
CA GLU A 60 3.13 1.18 15.62
C GLU A 60 4.37 1.34 14.72
N THR A 61 4.98 0.21 14.35
CA THR A 61 6.10 0.20 13.40
C THR A 61 5.59 0.47 11.99
N VAL A 62 6.11 1.52 11.37
CA VAL A 62 5.78 1.96 10.02
C VAL A 62 7.04 2.09 9.17
N LEU A 63 6.86 2.13 7.85
CA LEU A 63 7.94 2.48 6.93
C LEU A 63 7.94 4.00 6.74
N CYS A 64 9.10 4.63 6.95
CA CYS A 64 9.29 6.07 6.94
C CYS A 64 10.28 6.50 5.84
N ILE A 65 10.12 7.73 5.35
CA ILE A 65 11.15 8.44 4.57
C ILE A 65 11.83 9.43 5.50
N VAL A 66 13.12 9.23 5.75
CA VAL A 66 13.88 9.92 6.80
C VAL A 66 15.14 10.56 6.24
N SER A 67 15.39 11.80 6.65
CA SER A 67 16.56 12.58 6.30
C SER A 67 17.30 13.05 7.56
N GLY A 68 18.61 13.26 7.44
CA GLY A 68 19.44 13.85 8.50
C GLY A 68 20.69 13.04 8.82
N LYS A 69 21.23 13.21 10.04
CA LYS A 69 22.52 12.63 10.44
C LYS A 69 22.40 11.89 11.77
N PRO A 70 22.04 10.60 11.78
CA PRO A 70 21.95 9.82 13.01
C PRO A 70 23.30 9.64 13.72
N LYS A 71 24.40 9.64 12.96
CA LYS A 71 25.78 9.54 13.49
C LYS A 71 26.70 10.50 12.75
N PRO A 72 27.84 10.93 13.34
CA PRO A 72 28.75 11.87 12.71
C PRO A 72 29.24 11.46 11.30
N ASN A 73 29.33 10.15 11.05
CA ASN A 73 29.82 9.55 9.81
C ASN A 73 28.72 8.95 8.92
N ILE A 74 27.44 9.16 9.25
CA ILE A 74 26.30 8.65 8.49
C ILE A 74 25.37 9.82 8.17
N ALA A 75 25.00 9.96 6.90
CA ALA A 75 23.98 10.89 6.45
C ALA A 75 22.92 10.10 5.69
N LEU A 76 21.66 10.36 6.03
CA LEU A 76 20.48 9.83 5.36
C LEU A 76 19.85 10.96 4.56
N GLU A 77 19.46 10.67 3.32
CA GLU A 77 18.77 11.59 2.42
C GLU A 77 17.62 10.81 1.78
N ASP A 78 16.40 11.19 2.14
CA ASP A 78 15.14 10.52 1.75
C ASP A 78 15.22 9.00 1.86
N ALA A 79 15.84 8.53 2.94
CA ALA A 79 16.12 7.12 3.15
C ALA A 79 14.90 6.39 3.71
N TYR A 80 14.64 5.20 3.19
CA TYR A 80 13.61 4.31 3.72
C TYR A 80 14.11 3.66 5.01
N GLN A 81 13.39 3.89 6.11
CA GLN A 81 13.73 3.39 7.43
C GLN A 81 12.50 2.87 8.15
N LEU A 82 12.68 1.95 9.09
CA LEU A 82 11.63 1.58 10.02
C LEU A 82 11.64 2.54 11.21
N GLY A 83 10.46 2.96 11.63
CA GLY A 83 10.32 3.78 12.81
C GLY A 83 8.93 3.71 13.41
N SER A 84 8.82 4.29 14.59
CA SER A 84 7.56 4.47 15.31
C SER A 84 7.45 5.91 15.77
N TRP A 85 6.22 6.35 16.00
CA TRP A 85 5.93 7.67 16.54
C TRP A 85 5.30 7.52 17.91
N ASP A 86 5.78 8.29 18.86
CA ASP A 86 5.16 8.47 20.17
C ASP A 86 4.98 9.98 20.46
N LYS A 87 3.95 10.33 21.22
CA LYS A 87 3.66 11.73 21.56
C LYS A 87 4.68 12.34 22.52
N ASP A 88 5.31 11.53 23.36
CA ASP A 88 6.26 11.96 24.39
C ASP A 88 7.69 11.92 23.83
N ASP A 89 8.05 10.83 23.14
CA ASP A 89 9.40 10.58 22.61
C ASP A 89 9.60 10.99 21.13
N ARG A 90 8.53 11.44 20.44
CA ARG A 90 8.51 11.81 19.02
C ARG A 90 8.88 10.63 18.11
N TRP A 91 9.54 10.89 16.99
CA TRP A 91 9.94 9.85 16.04
C TRP A 91 11.15 9.08 16.55
N ILE A 92 11.01 7.75 16.62
CA ILE A 92 12.07 6.82 17.00
C ILE A 92 12.39 5.97 15.76
N ILE A 93 13.65 6.01 15.31
CA ILE A 93 14.12 5.21 14.17
C ILE A 93 14.80 3.95 14.69
N ASP A 94 14.31 2.78 14.28
CA ASP A 94 14.69 1.48 14.86
C ASP A 94 16.20 1.21 14.78
N GLU A 95 16.85 1.60 13.67
CA GLU A 95 18.30 1.45 13.49
C GLU A 95 19.14 2.43 14.34
N TYR A 96 18.53 3.53 14.78
CA TYR A 96 19.20 4.67 15.41
C TYR A 96 18.41 5.18 16.61
N LEU A 97 18.23 4.33 17.63
CA LEU A 97 17.45 4.65 18.85
C LEU A 97 17.94 5.90 19.60
N ASP A 98 19.24 6.22 19.52
CA ASP A 98 19.83 7.40 20.17
C ASP A 98 19.66 8.69 19.34
N TRP A 99 18.97 8.64 18.18
CA TRP A 99 18.81 9.78 17.29
C TRP A 99 17.52 10.57 17.58
N GLU A 100 17.66 11.64 18.35
CA GLU A 100 16.52 12.44 18.84
C GLU A 100 15.94 13.45 17.83
N ASP A 101 16.69 13.77 16.77
CA ASP A 101 16.35 14.81 15.79
C ASP A 101 16.20 14.22 14.38
N ALA A 102 15.46 13.12 14.27
CA ALA A 102 15.10 12.54 12.99
C ALA A 102 14.11 13.42 12.23
N ASP A 103 14.39 13.71 10.97
CA ASP A 103 13.47 14.44 10.08
C ASP A 103 12.71 13.43 9.21
N VAL A 104 11.46 13.18 9.58
CA VAL A 104 10.57 12.24 8.88
C VAL A 104 9.58 13.03 8.05
N SER A 105 9.53 12.77 6.75
CA SER A 105 8.65 13.50 5.81
C SER A 105 7.38 12.75 5.43
N TRP A 106 7.47 11.42 5.32
CA TRP A 106 6.37 10.54 4.93
C TRP A 106 6.44 9.22 5.69
N TRP A 107 5.28 8.59 5.87
CA TRP A 107 5.16 7.25 6.43
C TRP A 107 4.10 6.42 5.70
N MET A 108 4.16 5.10 5.83
CA MET A 108 3.10 4.18 5.43
C MET A 108 3.05 2.96 6.37
N PRO A 109 1.89 2.31 6.55
CA PRO A 109 1.84 1.03 7.22
C PRO A 109 2.69 -0.01 6.48
N LEU A 110 3.21 -0.98 7.23
CA LEU A 110 3.94 -2.10 6.63
C LEU A 110 3.00 -2.97 5.80
N PRO A 111 3.46 -3.49 4.65
CA PRO A 111 2.68 -4.42 3.87
C PRO A 111 2.38 -5.68 4.68
N GLU A 112 1.21 -6.27 4.43
CA GLU A 112 0.90 -7.59 4.99
C GLU A 112 1.95 -8.62 4.55
N PRO A 113 2.44 -9.47 5.46
CA PRO A 113 3.42 -10.50 5.11
C PRO A 113 2.87 -11.46 4.04
N PRO A 114 3.71 -11.93 3.10
CA PRO A 114 3.27 -12.85 2.07
C PRO A 114 2.71 -14.14 2.66
N GLY A 115 1.60 -14.64 2.09
CA GLY A 115 0.96 -15.88 2.53
C GLY A 115 0.13 -15.79 3.82
N LYS A 116 -0.08 -14.58 4.35
CA LYS A 116 -1.06 -14.29 5.40
C LYS A 116 -2.27 -13.50 4.88
N GLU A 117 -2.42 -13.43 3.56
CA GLU A 117 -3.59 -12.89 2.88
C GLU A 117 -4.81 -13.75 3.27
N GLY A 118 -5.71 -13.20 4.08
CA GLY A 118 -6.89 -13.88 4.62
C GLY A 118 -8.13 -13.78 3.75
#